data_AF-A0A9P7HRH3-F1
#
_entry.id   AF-A0A9P7HRH3-F1
#
_cell.length_a   1.000
_cell.length_b   1.000
_cell.length_c   1.000
_cell.angle_alpha   90.00
_cell.angle_beta   90.00
_cell.angle_gamma   90.00
#
_symmetry.space_group_name_H-M   'P 1'
#
loop_
_entity.id
_entity.type
_entity.pdbx_description
1 polymer ?
#
loop_
_entity_poly.entity_id
_entity_poly.type
_entity_poly.pdbx_seq_one_letter_code
_entity_poly.pdbx_strand_id
1 'polypeptide(L)'
;MNKDADAFIDNIVKLSKGGDVKFTGVIGHKEFDKWLNVVAGTGLYDHLGNWTNGRCWKLWWKDRELYNKLMTGILSAHVLRLFDTGRGRKQWAGARQAIMEANDAADNFGKDKA
;
A
#
# COMPACT_ATOMS: atom_id res chain seq x y z
N MET A 1 21.68 -7.55 -25.26
CA MET A 1 21.05 -7.91 -23.97
C MET A 1 21.17 -6.82 -22.91
N ASN A 2 22.28 -6.06 -22.81
CA ASN A 2 22.38 -4.95 -21.83
C ASN A 2 21.78 -3.61 -22.28
N LYS A 3 22.00 -3.15 -23.53
CA LYS A 3 21.55 -1.81 -23.96
C LYS A 3 20.04 -1.58 -23.87
N ASP A 4 19.23 -2.59 -24.21
CA ASP A 4 17.77 -2.46 -24.18
C ASP A 4 17.23 -2.45 -22.74
N ALA A 5 17.90 -3.17 -21.84
CA ALA A 5 17.59 -3.16 -20.41
C ALA A 5 17.97 -1.80 -19.78
N ASP A 6 19.14 -1.27 -20.12
CA ASP A 6 19.62 0.03 -19.64
C ASP A 6 18.69 1.16 -20.13
N ALA A 7 18.30 1.13 -21.41
CA ALA A 7 17.36 2.11 -21.97
C ALA A 7 15.97 2.07 -21.31
N PHE A 8 15.50 0.87 -20.93
CA PHE A 8 14.26 0.70 -20.18
C PHE A 8 14.35 1.29 -18.77
N ILE A 9 15.45 1.01 -18.05
CA ILE A 9 15.70 1.55 -16.70
C ILE A 9 15.78 3.08 -16.73
N ASP A 10 16.51 3.67 -17.68
CA ASP A 10 16.63 5.13 -17.83
C ASP A 10 15.27 5.80 -18.05
N ASN A 11 14.39 5.15 -18.81
CA ASN A 11 13.05 5.65 -19.07
C ASN A 11 12.16 5.61 -17.81
N ILE A 12 12.25 4.55 -17.01
CA ILE A 12 11.60 4.48 -15.69
C ILE A 12 12.11 5.59 -14.78
N VAL A 13 13.43 5.79 -14.68
CA VAL A 13 14.02 6.85 -13.84
C VAL A 13 13.51 8.23 -14.26
N LYS A 14 13.36 8.49 -15.56
CA LYS A 14 12.80 9.74 -16.09
C LYS A 14 11.32 9.91 -15.72
N LEU A 15 10.53 8.85 -15.82
CA LEU A 15 9.10 8.86 -15.44
C LEU A 15 8.92 9.06 -13.93
N SER A 16 9.76 8.42 -13.10
CA SER A 16 9.72 8.55 -11.64
C SER A 16 9.99 9.98 -11.15
N LYS A 17 10.71 10.81 -11.94
CA LYS A 17 10.87 12.24 -11.63
C LYS A 17 9.56 13.04 -11.76
N GLY A 18 8.55 12.50 -12.46
CA GLY A 18 7.23 13.12 -12.65
C GLY A 18 6.12 12.58 -11.74
N GLY A 19 6.38 11.50 -10.98
CA GLY A 19 5.40 10.85 -10.08
C GLY A 19 5.67 9.36 -9.89
N ASP A 20 4.88 8.68 -9.06
CA ASP A 20 5.08 7.25 -8.79
C ASP A 20 4.72 6.38 -10.01
N VAL A 21 5.69 5.60 -10.49
CA VAL A 21 5.50 4.56 -11.51
C VAL A 21 5.00 3.29 -10.82
N LYS A 22 3.68 3.06 -10.83
CA LYS A 22 3.06 1.89 -10.18
C LYS A 22 3.06 0.63 -11.06
N PHE A 23 3.02 0.83 -12.37
CA PHE A 23 3.20 -0.17 -13.44
C PHE A 23 3.76 0.60 -14.65
N THR A 24 4.58 -0.03 -15.49
CA THR A 24 5.29 0.60 -16.64
C THR A 24 4.39 1.14 -17.77
N GLY A 25 3.07 1.26 -17.54
CA GLY A 25 2.10 1.90 -18.43
C GLY A 25 1.09 2.81 -17.72
N VAL A 26 1.23 3.07 -16.42
CA VAL A 26 0.30 3.93 -15.65
C VAL A 26 1.09 4.93 -14.82
N ILE A 27 0.94 6.21 -15.17
CA ILE A 27 1.38 7.32 -14.30
C ILE A 27 0.29 7.47 -13.23
N GLY A 28 0.62 7.08 -11.99
CA GLY A 28 -0.30 7.20 -10.86
C GLY A 28 -0.45 8.66 -10.46
N HIS A 29 -1.59 9.28 -10.78
CA HIS A 29 -1.95 10.58 -10.21
C HIS A 29 -2.68 10.39 -8.88
N LYS A 30 -2.35 11.21 -7.87
CA LYS A 30 -2.94 11.15 -6.51
C LYS A 30 -4.47 11.11 -6.53
N GLU A 31 -5.12 11.90 -7.39
CA GLU A 31 -6.57 11.93 -7.50
C GLU A 31 -7.14 10.65 -8.11
N PHE A 32 -6.44 10.05 -9.07
CA PHE A 32 -6.80 8.75 -9.63
C PHE A 32 -6.67 7.64 -8.59
N ASP A 33 -5.59 7.63 -7.81
CA ASP A 33 -5.42 6.68 -6.71
C ASP A 33 -6.50 6.81 -5.64
N LYS A 34 -6.85 8.05 -5.27
CA LYS A 34 -7.93 8.33 -4.33
C LYS A 34 -9.26 7.83 -4.89
N TRP A 35 -9.56 8.13 -6.15
CA TRP A 35 -10.76 7.63 -6.83
C TRP A 35 -10.80 6.09 -6.86
N LEU A 36 -9.70 5.43 -7.22
CA LEU A 36 -9.59 3.97 -7.22
C LEU A 36 -9.92 3.38 -5.84
N ASN A 37 -9.37 3.96 -4.77
CA ASN A 37 -9.61 3.50 -3.41
C ASN A 37 -11.06 3.70 -2.98
N VAL A 38 -11.68 4.81 -3.37
CA VAL A 38 -13.12 5.06 -3.13
C VAL A 38 -13.97 4.05 -3.88
N VAL A 39 -13.71 3.82 -5.18
CA VAL A 39 -14.49 2.90 -6.00
C VAL A 39 -14.35 1.46 -5.49
N ALA A 40 -13.13 1.04 -5.18
CA ALA A 40 -12.82 -0.29 -4.64
C ALA A 40 -13.28 -0.48 -3.20
N GLY A 41 -13.65 0.59 -2.49
CA GLY A 41 -14.13 0.54 -1.11
C GLY A 41 -13.07 0.10 -0.11
N THR A 42 -11.80 0.40 -0.35
CA THR A 42 -10.69 -0.07 0.53
C THR A 42 -10.67 0.62 1.88
N GLY A 43 -11.19 1.85 1.96
CA GLY A 43 -11.17 2.67 3.18
C GLY A 43 -9.78 3.20 3.56
N LEU A 44 -8.75 2.98 2.76
CA LEU A 44 -7.37 3.30 3.13
C LEU A 44 -7.13 4.79 3.36
N TYR A 45 -7.59 5.65 2.43
CA TYR A 45 -7.42 7.10 2.51
C TYR A 45 -8.21 7.76 3.66
N ASP A 46 -9.15 7.03 4.27
CA ASP A 46 -9.87 7.51 5.44
C ASP A 46 -9.14 7.18 6.75
N HIS A 47 -8.37 6.09 6.75
CA HIS A 47 -7.70 5.56 7.94
C HIS A 47 -6.20 5.87 7.97
N LEU A 48 -5.60 6.30 6.86
CA LEU A 48 -4.16 6.55 6.72
C LEU A 48 -3.89 7.93 6.13
N GLY A 49 -2.91 8.64 6.71
CA GLY A 49 -2.37 9.90 6.17
C GLY A 49 -3.33 11.10 6.19
N ASN A 50 -4.61 10.91 6.48
CA ASN A 50 -5.60 11.98 6.58
C ASN A 50 -5.89 12.35 8.04
N TRP A 51 -5.04 13.22 8.60
CA TRP A 51 -5.18 13.71 9.98
C TRP A 51 -6.40 14.60 10.24
N THR A 52 -7.17 14.95 9.21
CA THR A 52 -8.46 15.64 9.41
C THR A 52 -9.61 14.67 9.62
N ASN A 53 -9.40 13.36 9.37
CA ASN A 53 -10.42 12.33 9.52
C ASN A 53 -10.31 11.60 10.86
N GLY A 54 -11.41 11.56 11.62
CA GLY A 54 -11.47 10.84 12.90
C GLY A 54 -11.18 9.34 12.78
N ARG A 55 -11.40 8.72 11.60
CA ARG A 55 -11.06 7.30 11.35
C ARG A 55 -9.55 7.06 11.36
N CYS A 56 -8.77 8.00 10.83
CA CYS A 56 -7.31 7.97 10.89
C CYS A 56 -6.81 8.04 12.34
N TRP A 57 -7.32 9.00 13.11
CA TRP A 57 -7.01 9.11 14.54
C TRP A 57 -7.40 7.85 15.32
N LYS A 58 -8.60 7.31 15.07
CA LYS A 58 -9.08 6.09 15.73
C LYS A 58 -8.15 4.91 15.50
N LEU A 59 -7.69 4.69 14.26
CA LEU A 59 -6.73 3.63 13.95
C LEU A 59 -5.40 3.88 14.66
N TRP A 60 -4.86 5.10 14.54
CA TRP A 60 -3.58 5.49 15.13
C TRP A 60 -3.52 5.29 16.63
N TRP A 61 -4.62 5.59 17.35
CA TRP A 61 -4.72 5.41 18.80
C TRP A 61 -4.99 3.97 19.21
N LYS A 62 -5.86 3.25 18.49
CA LYS A 62 -6.28 1.90 18.87
C LYS A 62 -5.23 0.84 18.53
N ASP A 63 -4.54 1.00 17.42
CA ASP A 63 -3.65 -0.02 16.86
C ASP A 63 -2.46 0.62 16.15
N ARG A 64 -1.54 1.13 16.98
CA ARG A 64 -0.41 1.90 16.49
C ARG A 64 0.58 1.05 15.69
N GLU A 65 0.73 -0.21 16.07
CA GLU A 65 1.56 -1.17 15.36
C GLU A 65 1.06 -1.36 13.92
N LEU A 66 -0.23 -1.67 13.75
CA LEU A 66 -0.84 -1.81 12.43
C LEU A 66 -0.74 -0.51 11.62
N TYR A 67 -1.03 0.65 12.23
CA TYR A 67 -0.90 1.94 11.56
C TYR A 67 0.53 2.14 11.00
N ASN A 68 1.54 1.92 11.84
CA ASN A 68 2.93 2.10 11.43
C ASN A 68 3.34 1.11 10.35
N LYS A 69 2.87 -0.16 10.43
CA LYS A 69 3.13 -1.16 9.38
C LYS A 69 2.45 -0.83 8.06
N LEU A 70 1.22 -0.32 8.07
CA LEU A 70 0.55 0.12 6.85
C LEU A 70 1.25 1.31 6.18
N MET A 71 1.94 2.14 6.96
CA MET A 71 2.65 3.33 6.45
C MET A 71 4.07 3.04 5.97
N THR A 72 4.77 2.09 6.59
CA THR A 72 6.22 1.87 6.36
C THR A 72 6.55 0.48 5.83
N GLY A 73 5.64 -0.47 5.97
CA GLY A 73 5.83 -1.85 5.56
C GLY A 73 5.42 -2.12 4.11
N ILE A 74 5.50 -3.38 3.72
CA ILE A 74 4.99 -3.84 2.44
C ILE A 74 3.46 -3.81 2.41
N LEU A 75 2.91 -3.41 1.27
CA LEU A 75 1.48 -3.37 1.05
C LEU A 75 0.99 -4.75 0.56
N SER A 76 0.68 -5.66 1.47
CA SER A 76 0.10 -6.96 1.12
C SER A 76 -1.36 -6.83 0.67
N ALA A 77 -1.81 -7.73 -0.21
CA ALA A 77 -3.18 -7.72 -0.77
C ALA A 77 -4.29 -7.82 0.30
N HIS A 78 -3.95 -8.32 1.49
CA HIS A 78 -4.85 -8.40 2.65
C HIS A 78 -5.44 -7.04 3.06
N VAL A 79 -4.74 -5.94 2.77
CA VAL A 79 -5.20 -4.58 3.04
C VAL A 79 -6.56 -4.28 2.39
N LEU A 80 -6.87 -4.94 1.27
CA LEU A 80 -8.13 -4.78 0.52
C LEU A 80 -9.35 -5.34 1.28
N ARG A 81 -9.13 -6.03 2.39
CA ARG A 81 -10.17 -6.64 3.24
C ARG A 81 -10.01 -6.23 4.72
N LEU A 82 -9.21 -5.21 5.01
CA LEU A 82 -8.87 -4.81 6.37
C LEU A 82 -10.00 -4.01 7.04
N PHE A 83 -10.57 -3.04 6.33
CA PHE A 83 -11.62 -2.18 6.84
C PHE A 83 -12.99 -2.64 6.33
N ASP A 84 -13.99 -2.60 7.21
CA ASP A 84 -15.38 -2.68 6.79
C ASP A 84 -15.87 -1.30 6.36
N THR A 85 -16.13 -1.15 5.07
CA THR A 85 -16.61 0.10 4.47
C THR A 85 -18.04 -0.02 3.96
N GLY A 86 -18.67 -1.19 4.09
CA GLY A 86 -19.95 -1.50 3.45
C GLY A 86 -19.92 -1.51 1.91
N ARG A 87 -18.74 -1.33 1.29
CA ARG A 87 -18.54 -1.30 -0.16
C ARG A 87 -17.30 -2.10 -0.54
N GLY A 88 -17.34 -2.79 -1.68
CA GLY A 88 -16.19 -3.54 -2.18
C GLY A 88 -16.05 -4.91 -1.51
N ARG A 89 -14.83 -5.30 -1.15
CA ARG A 89 -14.56 -6.65 -0.63
C ARG A 89 -15.00 -6.75 0.83
N LYS A 90 -15.70 -7.85 1.16
CA LYS A 90 -16.09 -8.15 2.55
C LYS A 90 -14.86 -8.20 3.45
N GLN A 91 -14.95 -7.50 4.58
CA GLN A 91 -13.92 -7.51 5.61
C GLN A 91 -13.56 -8.95 6.00
N TRP A 92 -12.28 -9.19 6.21
CA TRP A 92 -11.77 -10.46 6.70
C TRP A 92 -11.14 -10.26 8.07
N ALA A 93 -11.65 -10.96 9.08
CA ALA A 93 -11.15 -10.84 10.45
C ALA A 93 -9.65 -11.14 10.58
N GLY A 94 -9.12 -12.06 9.76
CA GLY A 94 -7.70 -12.41 9.71
C GLY A 94 -6.81 -11.41 8.96
N ALA A 95 -7.37 -10.37 8.32
CA ALA A 95 -6.61 -9.45 7.48
C ALA A 95 -5.48 -8.74 8.25
N ARG A 96 -5.74 -8.32 9.50
CA ARG A 96 -4.71 -7.69 10.34
C ARG A 96 -3.51 -8.63 10.51
N GLN A 97 -3.76 -9.84 10.98
CA GLN A 97 -2.70 -10.81 11.27
C GLN A 97 -1.91 -11.15 10.00
N ALA A 98 -2.59 -11.39 8.89
CA ALA A 98 -1.95 -11.68 7.61
C ALA A 98 -1.10 -10.51 7.08
N ILE A 99 -1.45 -9.26 7.40
CA ILE A 99 -0.61 -8.08 7.08
C ILE A 99 0.67 -8.10 7.90
N MET A 100 0.57 -8.42 9.19
CA MET A 100 1.74 -8.50 10.08
C MET A 100 2.68 -9.62 9.62
N GLU A 101 2.16 -10.83 9.42
CA GLU A 101 2.94 -12.00 8.98
C GLU A 101 3.63 -11.76 7.63
N ALA A 102 2.94 -11.10 6.69
CA ALA A 102 3.53 -10.75 5.39
C ALA A 102 4.69 -9.76 5.54
N ASN A 103 4.57 -8.79 6.45
CA ASN A 103 5.64 -7.84 6.74
C ASN A 103 6.81 -8.52 7.45
N ASP A 104 6.55 -9.38 8.43
CA ASP A 104 7.60 -10.12 9.13
C ASP A 104 8.37 -11.04 8.17
N ALA A 105 7.66 -11.72 7.26
CA ALA A 105 8.29 -12.52 6.23
C ALA A 105 9.16 -11.68 5.28
N ALA A 106 8.70 -10.47 4.91
CA ALA A 106 9.47 -9.55 4.08
C ALA A 106 10.72 -9.02 4.82
N ASP A 107 10.59 -8.66 6.09
CA ASP A 107 11.68 -8.16 6.92
C ASP A 107 12.76 -9.23 7.16
N ASN A 108 12.37 -10.51 7.18
CA ASN A 108 13.28 -11.65 7.36
C ASN A 108 13.78 -12.25 6.03
N PHE A 109 13.24 -11.81 4.90
CA PHE A 109 13.61 -12.35 3.60
C PHE A 109 15.11 -12.18 3.33
N GLY A 110 15.83 -13.30 3.24
CA GLY A 110 17.26 -13.34 2.95
C GLY A 110 18.19 -13.20 4.15
N LYS A 111 17.67 -12.97 5.37
CA LYS A 111 18.49 -12.95 6.59
C LYS A 111 19.01 -14.33 6.99
N ASP A 112 18.27 -15.39 6.64
CA ASP A 112 18.67 -16.78 6.90
C ASP A 112 19.76 -17.30 5.94
N LYS A 113 20.19 -16.49 4.97
CA LYS A 113 21.24 -16.81 4.00
C LYS A 113 22.58 -16.11 4.28
N ALA A 114 22.68 -15.42 5.42
CA ALA A 114 23.87 -14.67 5.85
C ALA A 114 24.64 -15.42 6.96
#